data_AF-A0A353EXU9-F1
#
_entry.id   AF-A0A353EXU9-F1
#
_cell.length_a   1.000
_cell.length_b   1.000
_cell.length_c   1.000
_cell.angle_alpha   90.00
_cell.angle_beta   90.00
_cell.angle_gamma   90.00
#
_symmetry.space_group_name_H-M   'P 1'
#
loop_
_entity.id
_entity.type
_entity.pdbx_description
1 polymer ?
#
loop_
_entity_poly.entity_id
_entity_poly.type
_entity_poly.pdbx_seq_one_letter_code
_entity_poly.pdbx_strand_id
1 'polypeptide(L)'
;MKNEIDRKTAKRFALFHLIPLACAALFPLYRHLVGLLPRNMTGCILHDWLFFYCPLCGGTRAVAALLRLNFAAAFHANAYVTLLAVVALAHYIIAWVRLLRGGTVLFRFLAWEWIAAAVLLLVYGVLRNVFMVRLGYDPLGDLGSFWNGIRKTCSY
;
A
#
# COMPACT_ATOMS: atom_id res chain seq x y z
N MET A 1 10.31 -37.24 12.19
CA MET A 1 9.20 -37.10 11.21
C MET A 1 9.67 -36.19 10.08
N LYS A 2 9.88 -36.74 8.89
CA LYS A 2 10.24 -35.96 7.70
C LYS A 2 8.93 -35.39 7.15
N ASN A 3 8.64 -34.12 7.43
CA ASN A 3 7.45 -33.46 6.90
C ASN A 3 7.67 -33.25 5.39
N GLU A 4 7.08 -34.14 4.59
CA GLU A 4 7.13 -34.04 3.14
C GLU A 4 6.21 -32.90 2.70
N ILE A 5 6.76 -31.89 2.04
CA ILE A 5 6.00 -30.72 1.59
C ILE A 5 5.13 -31.15 0.40
N ASP A 6 3.81 -30.98 0.52
CA ASP A 6 2.89 -31.27 -0.56
C ASP A 6 3.23 -30.46 -1.83
N ARG A 7 3.46 -31.17 -2.95
CA ARG A 7 3.87 -30.59 -4.23
C ARG A 7 2.88 -29.57 -4.77
N LYS A 8 1.58 -29.73 -4.51
CA LYS A 8 0.55 -28.76 -4.94
C LYS A 8 0.65 -27.47 -4.13
N THR A 9 0.85 -27.60 -2.82
CA THR A 9 1.03 -26.48 -1.89
C THR A 9 2.29 -25.68 -2.21
N ALA A 10 3.41 -26.37 -2.50
CA ALA A 10 4.65 -25.73 -2.93
C ALA A 10 4.49 -24.96 -4.25
N LYS A 11 3.79 -25.54 -5.25
CA LYS A 11 3.51 -24.85 -6.53
C LYS A 11 2.65 -23.60 -6.34
N ARG A 12 1.62 -23.66 -5.50
CA ARG A 12 0.77 -22.49 -5.18
C ARG A 12 1.57 -21.38 -4.51
N PHE A 13 2.45 -21.76 -3.58
CA PHE A 13 3.34 -20.81 -2.92
C PHE A 13 4.33 -20.19 -3.90
N ALA A 14 4.95 -20.97 -4.78
CA ALA A 14 5.83 -20.45 -5.83
C ALA A 14 5.09 -19.49 -6.77
N LEU A 15 3.88 -19.85 -7.21
CA LEU A 15 3.05 -19.00 -8.06
C LEU A 15 2.71 -17.66 -7.36
N PHE A 16 2.40 -17.69 -6.07
CA PHE A 16 2.14 -16.48 -5.28
C PHE A 16 3.33 -15.51 -5.28
N HIS A 17 4.58 -16.00 -5.34
CA HIS A 17 5.77 -15.14 -5.40
C HIS A 17 6.08 -14.65 -6.82
N LEU A 18 5.72 -15.41 -7.85
CA LEU A 18 5.91 -14.98 -9.24
C LEU A 18 5.10 -13.73 -9.58
N ILE A 19 3.91 -13.56 -8.98
CA ILE A 19 3.03 -12.41 -9.20
C ILE A 19 3.70 -11.07 -8.77
N PRO A 20 4.11 -10.86 -7.50
CA PRO A 20 4.75 -9.62 -7.09
C PRO A 20 6.10 -9.41 -7.78
N LEU A 21 6.80 -10.48 -8.15
CA LEU A 21 8.06 -10.40 -8.88
C LEU A 21 7.84 -9.90 -10.32
N ALA A 22 6.78 -10.36 -10.98
CA ALA A 22 6.33 -9.81 -12.26
C ALA A 22 5.89 -8.35 -12.14
N CYS A 23 5.11 -8.00 -11.11
CA CYS A 23 4.72 -6.60 -10.86
C CYS A 23 5.94 -5.69 -10.64
N ALA A 24 6.94 -6.14 -9.86
CA ALA A 24 8.18 -5.41 -9.64
C ALA A 24 8.99 -5.26 -10.93
N ALA A 25 9.04 -6.28 -11.78
CA ALA A 25 9.70 -6.22 -13.08
C ALA A 25 9.00 -5.27 -14.07
N LEU A 26 7.67 -5.15 -14.00
CA LEU A 26 6.87 -4.25 -14.84
C LEU A 26 6.87 -2.80 -14.31
N PHE A 27 7.21 -2.57 -13.05
CA PHE A 27 7.19 -1.24 -12.43
C PHE A 27 8.04 -0.18 -13.14
N PRO A 28 9.27 -0.46 -13.64
CA PRO A 28 10.05 0.50 -14.42
C PRO A 28 9.36 0.91 -15.72
N LEU A 29 8.74 -0.05 -16.42
CA LEU A 29 7.97 0.21 -17.64
C LEU A 29 6.77 1.11 -17.34
N TYR A 30 6.01 0.79 -16.28
CA TYR A 30 4.92 1.65 -15.80
C TYR A 30 5.40 3.07 -15.49
N ARG A 31 6.52 3.21 -14.78
CA ARG A 31 7.08 4.52 -14.42
C ARG A 31 7.56 5.30 -15.64
N HIS A 32 8.09 4.62 -16.65
CA HIS A 32 8.44 5.23 -17.92
C HIS A 32 7.20 5.75 -18.66
N LEU A 33 6.16 4.92 -18.79
CA LEU A 33 4.89 5.29 -19.43
C LEU A 33 4.19 6.46 -18.72
N VAL A 34 4.15 6.46 -17.38
CA VAL A 34 3.58 7.57 -16.61
C VAL A 34 4.45 8.83 -16.70
N GLY A 35 5.76 8.69 -16.89
CA GLY A 35 6.65 9.83 -17.15
C GLY A 35 6.38 10.53 -18.49
N LEU A 36 5.64 9.91 -19.40
CA LEU A 36 5.19 10.51 -20.66
C LEU A 36 3.88 11.32 -20.49
N LEU A 37 3.16 11.16 -19.37
CA LEU A 37 1.98 11.95 -19.08
C LEU A 37 2.37 13.40 -18.72
N PRO A 38 1.48 14.37 -19.00
CA PRO A 38 1.66 15.75 -18.57
C PRO A 38 1.98 15.85 -17.08
N ARG A 39 2.96 16.69 -16.68
CA ARG A 39 3.45 16.81 -15.30
C ARG A 39 2.38 17.19 -14.26
N ASN A 40 1.24 17.68 -14.70
CA ASN A 40 0.09 18.06 -13.88
C ASN A 40 -0.92 16.91 -13.67
N MET A 41 -0.71 15.73 -14.27
CA MET A 41 -1.59 14.58 -14.11
C MET A 41 -0.89 13.49 -13.33
N THR A 42 -1.44 13.17 -12.16
CA THR A 42 -1.00 12.01 -11.38
C THR A 42 -1.59 10.70 -11.91
N GLY A 43 -2.56 10.80 -12.84
CA GLY A 43 -3.29 9.66 -13.40
C GLY A 43 -4.46 9.20 -12.52
N CYS A 44 -4.80 9.97 -11.49
CA CYS A 44 -5.91 9.69 -10.59
C CYS A 44 -6.99 10.76 -10.74
N ILE A 45 -8.17 10.37 -11.26
CA ILE A 45 -9.30 11.29 -11.49
C ILE A 45 -9.71 12.03 -10.21
N LEU A 46 -9.73 11.35 -9.05
CA LEU A 46 -10.09 11.98 -7.77
C LEU A 46 -9.11 13.09 -7.35
N HIS A 47 -7.82 12.90 -7.60
CA HIS A 47 -6.80 13.88 -7.24
C HIS A 47 -6.76 15.02 -8.26
N ASP A 48 -6.76 14.66 -9.55
CA ASP A 48 -6.56 15.60 -10.65
C ASP A 48 -7.81 16.47 -10.91
N TRP A 49 -9.04 15.94 -10.70
CA TRP A 49 -10.29 16.67 -10.97
C TRP A 49 -11.01 17.14 -9.70
N LEU A 50 -11.08 16.31 -8.67
CA LEU A 50 -11.81 16.64 -7.44
C LEU A 50 -10.92 17.24 -6.34
N PHE A 51 -9.60 17.32 -6.57
CA PHE A 51 -8.64 17.82 -5.59
C PHE A 51 -8.77 17.12 -4.22
N PHE A 52 -9.06 15.82 -4.21
CA PHE A 52 -9.12 15.00 -3.00
C PHE A 52 -8.13 13.86 -3.04
N TYR A 53 -7.62 13.48 -1.88
CA TYR A 53 -6.76 12.30 -1.76
C TYR A 53 -7.61 11.04 -1.63
N CYS A 54 -7.41 10.10 -2.53
CA CYS A 54 -7.84 8.72 -2.34
C CYS A 54 -7.13 8.08 -1.12
N PRO A 55 -7.72 7.06 -0.48
CA PRO A 55 -7.10 6.41 0.68
C PRO A 55 -5.77 5.71 0.34
N LEU A 56 -5.53 5.35 -0.93
CA LEU A 56 -4.27 4.75 -1.40
C LEU A 56 -3.23 5.79 -1.85
N CYS A 57 -3.59 7.07 -1.89
CA CYS A 57 -2.71 8.11 -2.41
C CYS A 57 -1.47 8.22 -1.52
N GLY A 58 -0.28 8.30 -2.13
CA GLY A 58 1.00 8.19 -1.41
C GLY A 58 1.46 6.76 -1.09
N GLY A 59 0.71 5.73 -1.48
CA GLY A 59 1.07 4.33 -1.20
C GLY A 59 2.42 3.91 -1.79
N THR A 60 2.75 4.36 -3.01
CA THR A 60 4.07 4.11 -3.62
C THR A 60 5.20 4.80 -2.85
N ARG A 61 4.97 6.02 -2.34
CA ARG A 61 5.93 6.73 -1.47
C ARG A 61 6.11 5.98 -0.14
N ALA A 62 5.02 5.46 0.44
CA ALA A 62 5.08 4.65 1.66
C ALA A 62 5.86 3.35 1.46
N VAL A 63 5.60 2.61 0.37
CA VAL A 63 6.36 1.39 0.05
C VAL A 63 7.84 1.71 -0.20
N ALA A 64 8.16 2.77 -0.93
CA ALA A 64 9.54 3.20 -1.13
C ALA A 64 10.26 3.53 0.19
N ALA A 65 9.56 4.17 1.14
CA ALA A 65 10.09 4.44 2.48
C ALA A 65 10.27 3.15 3.31
N LEU A 66 9.33 2.20 3.23
CA LEU A 66 9.46 0.88 3.85
C LEU A 66 10.67 0.09 3.32
N LEU A 67 10.92 0.14 2.01
CA LEU A 67 12.10 -0.50 1.39
C LEU A 67 13.42 0.12 1.86
N ARG A 68 13.40 1.40 2.27
CA ARG A 68 14.52 2.10 2.90
C ARG A 68 14.57 1.94 4.42
N LEU A 69 13.71 1.10 4.99
CA LEU A 69 13.54 0.88 6.43
C LEU A 69 13.19 2.17 7.21
N ASN A 70 12.61 3.17 6.54
CA ASN A 70 12.15 4.40 7.17
C ASN A 70 10.65 4.33 7.46
N PHE A 71 10.32 3.74 8.62
CA PHE A 71 8.93 3.55 9.05
C PHE A 71 8.18 4.84 9.33
N ALA A 72 8.88 5.86 9.86
CA ALA A 72 8.27 7.17 10.12
C ALA A 72 7.81 7.82 8.82
N ALA A 73 8.70 7.89 7.82
CA ALA A 73 8.36 8.42 6.50
C ALA A 73 7.25 7.60 5.82
N ALA A 74 7.27 6.27 5.97
CA ALA A 74 6.22 5.41 5.43
C ALA A 74 4.84 5.72 6.03
N PHE A 75 4.78 5.84 7.37
CA PHE A 75 3.55 6.12 8.09
C PHE A 75 2.97 7.49 7.74
N HIS A 76 3.82 8.52 7.67
CA HIS A 76 3.38 9.84 7.24
C HIS A 76 2.91 9.85 5.77
N ALA A 77 3.59 9.12 4.87
CA ALA A 77 3.22 9.05 3.46
C ALA A 77 1.88 8.34 3.26
N ASN A 78 1.68 7.20 3.93
CA ASN A 78 0.39 6.52 3.99
C ASN A 78 0.34 5.53 5.17
N ALA A 79 -0.36 5.90 6.24
CA ALA A 79 -0.50 5.09 7.44
C ALA A 79 -1.22 3.76 7.16
N TYR A 80 -2.27 3.78 6.34
CA TYR A 80 -3.03 2.58 6.00
C TYR A 80 -2.16 1.55 5.28
N VAL A 81 -1.42 1.95 4.24
CA VAL A 81 -0.51 1.06 3.51
C VAL A 81 0.60 0.52 4.41
N THR A 82 1.11 1.35 5.31
CA THR A 82 2.16 0.95 6.27
C THR A 82 1.64 -0.13 7.22
N LEU A 83 0.46 0.06 7.81
CA LEU A 83 -0.15 -0.94 8.70
C LEU A 83 -0.52 -2.22 7.94
N LEU A 84 -1.07 -2.09 6.74
CA LEU A 84 -1.40 -3.24 5.88
C LEU A 84 -0.15 -4.05 5.55
N ALA A 85 0.99 -3.40 5.27
CA ALA A 85 2.25 -4.07 5.01
C ALA A 85 2.73 -4.88 6.23
N VAL A 86 2.57 -4.35 7.45
CA VAL A 86 2.90 -5.08 8.69
C VAL A 86 2.00 -6.31 8.87
N VAL A 87 0.69 -6.15 8.69
CA VAL A 87 -0.27 -7.28 8.78
C VAL A 87 0.01 -8.34 7.72
N ALA A 88 0.30 -7.92 6.49
CA ALA A 88 0.66 -8.82 5.40
C ALA A 88 1.96 -9.58 5.70
N LEU A 89 2.98 -8.90 6.25
CA LEU A 89 4.23 -9.54 6.67
C LEU A 89 4.02 -10.58 7.77
N ALA A 90 3.18 -10.28 8.76
CA ALA A 90 2.84 -11.24 9.82
C ALA A 90 2.16 -12.50 9.25
N HIS A 91 1.18 -12.33 8.37
CA HIS A 91 0.52 -13.45 7.68
C HIS A 91 1.50 -14.25 6.82
N TYR A 92 2.43 -13.57 6.16
CA TYR A 92 3.47 -14.20 5.35
C TYR A 92 4.43 -15.05 6.19
N ILE A 93 4.87 -14.55 7.35
CA ILE A 93 5.70 -15.33 8.28
C ILE A 93 4.95 -16.57 8.78
N ILE A 94 3.67 -16.41 9.15
CA ILE A 94 2.82 -17.54 9.59
C ILE A 94 2.68 -18.58 8.47
N ALA A 95 2.43 -18.14 7.23
CA ALA A 95 2.35 -19.01 6.07
C ALA A 95 3.66 -19.79 5.83
N TRP A 96 4.81 -19.11 5.95
CA TRP A 96 6.13 -19.74 5.88
C TRP A 96 6.33 -20.81 6.96
N VAL A 97 6.02 -20.49 8.22
CA VAL A 97 6.12 -21.45 9.32
C VAL A 97 5.21 -22.65 9.11
N ARG A 98 3.99 -22.45 8.59
CA ARG A 98 3.06 -23.55 8.25
C ARG A 98 3.59 -24.42 7.11
N LEU A 99 4.19 -23.82 6.09
CA LEU A 99 4.81 -24.55 4.98
C LEU A 99 5.94 -25.46 5.49
N LEU A 100 6.83 -24.93 6.33
CA LEU A 100 7.93 -25.70 6.94
C LEU A 100 7.43 -26.83 7.85
N ARG A 101 6.24 -26.68 8.44
CA ARG A 101 5.58 -27.71 9.26
C ARG A 101 4.75 -28.71 8.44
N GLY A 102 4.74 -28.63 7.11
CA GLY A 102 3.98 -29.54 6.24
C GLY A 102 2.48 -29.22 6.15
N GLY A 103 2.05 -28.01 6.53
CA GLY A 103 0.66 -27.59 6.44
C GLY A 103 0.20 -27.38 5.00
N THR A 104 -1.03 -27.80 4.69
CA THR A 104 -1.65 -27.66 3.36
C THR A 104 -2.37 -26.32 3.15
N VAL A 105 -2.67 -25.60 4.24
CA VAL A 105 -3.33 -24.29 4.22
C VAL A 105 -2.36 -23.22 4.72
N LEU A 106 -1.80 -22.46 3.79
CA LEU A 106 -0.78 -21.44 4.08
C LEU A 106 -1.41 -20.12 4.53
N PHE A 107 -2.29 -19.57 3.70
CA PHE A 107 -3.02 -18.33 3.98
C PHE A 107 -4.42 -18.66 4.49
N ARG A 108 -4.78 -18.09 5.65
CA ARG A 108 -6.14 -18.18 6.19
C ARG A 108 -6.57 -16.79 6.60
N PHE A 109 -7.16 -16.06 5.68
CA PHE A 109 -7.80 -14.78 5.97
C PHE A 109 -9.23 -15.03 6.43
N LEU A 110 -9.64 -14.37 7.51
CA LEU A 110 -11.03 -14.41 7.94
C LEU A 110 -11.82 -13.33 7.19
N ALA A 111 -13.10 -13.61 6.89
CA ALA A 111 -13.96 -12.64 6.18
C ALA A 111 -14.06 -11.30 6.92
N TRP A 112 -14.00 -11.30 8.25
CA TRP A 112 -14.02 -10.07 9.04
C TRP A 112 -12.77 -9.20 8.83
N GLU A 113 -11.61 -9.79 8.51
CA GLU A 113 -10.37 -9.02 8.26
C GLU A 113 -10.51 -8.17 7.00
N TRP A 114 -11.17 -8.71 5.96
CA TRP A 114 -11.47 -7.96 4.73
C TRP A 114 -12.46 -6.84 4.98
N ILE A 115 -13.50 -7.10 5.79
CA ILE A 115 -14.47 -6.08 6.17
C ILE A 115 -13.78 -4.98 6.99
N ALA A 116 -12.97 -5.35 7.98
CA ALA A 116 -12.22 -4.41 8.80
C ALA A 116 -11.25 -3.58 7.96
N ALA A 117 -10.51 -4.20 7.03
CA ALA A 117 -9.64 -3.50 6.11
C ALA A 117 -10.40 -2.51 5.23
N ALA A 118 -11.54 -2.90 4.67
CA ALA A 118 -12.38 -2.02 3.85
C ALA A 118 -12.94 -0.84 4.65
N VAL A 119 -13.44 -1.08 5.86
CA VAL A 119 -13.95 -0.02 6.76
C VAL A 119 -12.82 0.93 7.14
N LEU A 120 -11.66 0.41 7.55
CA LEU A 120 -10.50 1.22 7.90
C LEU A 120 -9.99 2.04 6.71
N LEU A 121 -10.02 1.49 5.50
CA LEU A 121 -9.65 2.19 4.28
C LEU A 121 -10.55 3.40 4.04
N LEU A 122 -11.87 3.21 4.17
CA LEU A 122 -12.86 4.28 3.98
C LEU A 122 -12.73 5.35 5.07
N VAL A 123 -12.65 4.93 6.34
CA VAL A 123 -12.47 5.84 7.48
C VAL A 123 -11.18 6.64 7.32
N TYR A 124 -10.06 6.00 6.97
CA TYR A 124 -8.78 6.67 6.73
C TYR A 124 -8.87 7.69 5.58
N GLY A 125 -9.51 7.32 4.47
CA GLY A 125 -9.74 8.21 3.34
C GLY A 125 -10.53 9.46 3.74
N VAL A 126 -11.64 9.27 4.48
CA VAL A 126 -12.46 10.39 4.96
C VAL A 126 -11.67 11.27 5.93
N LEU A 127 -11.06 10.68 6.96
CA LEU A 127 -10.31 11.42 7.98
C LEU A 127 -9.17 12.24 7.37
N ARG A 128 -8.40 11.68 6.43
CA ARG A 128 -7.31 12.39 5.77
C ARG A 128 -7.80 13.64 5.03
N ASN A 129 -8.91 13.54 4.29
CA ASN A 129 -9.46 14.69 3.57
C ASN A 129 -10.09 15.72 4.53
N VAL A 130 -10.74 15.27 5.60
CA VAL A 130 -11.26 16.17 6.64
C VAL A 130 -10.13 16.93 7.33
N PHE A 131 -9.03 16.25 7.68
CA PHE A 131 -7.86 16.92 8.26
C PHE A 131 -7.21 17.91 7.29
N MET A 132 -7.17 17.59 6.01
CA MET A 132 -6.69 18.53 5.00
C MET A 132 -7.59 19.77 4.91
N VAL A 133 -8.90 19.60 4.72
CA VAL A 133 -9.83 20.73 4.51
C VAL A 133 -10.06 21.55 5.77
N ARG A 134 -10.05 20.92 6.95
CA ARG A 134 -10.48 21.57 8.21
C ARG A 134 -9.34 21.96 9.13
N LEU A 135 -8.20 21.23 9.09
CA LEU A 135 -7.04 21.50 9.94
C LEU A 135 -5.82 22.00 9.16
N GLY A 136 -5.88 22.08 7.83
CA GLY A 136 -4.76 22.54 7.03
C GLY A 136 -3.61 21.54 6.87
N TYR A 137 -3.78 20.28 7.31
CA TYR A 137 -2.72 19.28 7.26
C TYR A 137 -2.71 18.55 5.92
N ASP A 138 -1.72 18.84 5.07
CA ASP A 138 -1.46 18.10 3.84
C ASP A 138 -0.34 17.07 4.05
N PRO A 139 -0.66 15.75 4.08
CA PRO A 139 0.33 14.70 4.29
C PRO A 139 1.24 14.44 3.08
N LEU A 140 0.83 14.86 1.88
CA LEU A 140 1.57 14.61 0.63
C LEU A 140 2.17 15.87 0.03
N GLY A 141 1.67 17.04 0.40
CA GLY A 141 2.14 18.35 -0.04
C GLY A 141 1.69 18.72 -1.46
N ASP A 142 0.70 18.02 -2.02
CA ASP A 142 0.26 18.19 -3.40
C ASP A 142 -1.02 19.04 -3.53
N LEU A 143 -1.89 19.09 -2.50
CA LEU A 143 -3.21 19.74 -2.55
C LEU A 143 -3.40 20.89 -1.55
N GLY A 144 -2.49 21.07 -0.60
CA GLY A 144 -2.58 22.08 0.46
C GLY A 144 -2.69 23.52 -0.06
N SER A 145 -2.10 23.80 -1.24
CA SER A 145 -2.20 25.12 -1.89
C SER A 145 -3.61 25.44 -2.40
N PHE A 146 -4.40 24.42 -2.76
CA PHE A 146 -5.75 24.61 -3.28
C PHE A 146 -6.77 24.84 -2.14
N TRP A 147 -6.69 24.05 -1.07
CA TRP A 147 -7.68 24.11 0.01
C TRP A 147 -7.38 25.17 1.08
N ASN A 148 -6.11 25.37 1.42
CA ASN A 148 -5.72 26.16 2.60
C ASN A 148 -4.77 27.31 2.28
N GLY A 149 -4.39 27.48 1.01
CA GLY A 149 -3.39 28.50 0.61
C GLY A 149 -1.99 28.26 1.17
N ILE A 150 -1.76 27.16 1.90
CA ILE A 150 -0.48 26.80 2.51
C ILE A 150 0.41 26.12 1.45
N ARG A 151 1.61 26.66 1.21
CA ARG A 151 2.64 26.01 0.40
C ARG A 151 3.31 24.90 1.21
N LYS A 152 3.14 23.64 0.75
CA LYS A 152 3.86 22.41 1.15
C LYS A 152 4.18 22.28 2.65
N THR A 153 3.31 21.62 3.41
CA THR A 153 3.59 21.28 4.82
C THR A 153 4.58 20.13 5.00
N CYS A 154 4.73 19.24 4.00
CA CYS A 154 5.68 18.13 4.03
C CYS A 154 6.29 17.91 2.64
N SER A 155 7.61 18.00 2.54
CA SER A 155 8.38 17.58 1.36
C SER A 155 9.16 16.32 1.75
N TYR A 156 8.93 15.24 1.01
CA TYR A 156 9.84 14.08 0.99
C TYR A 156 10.86 14.24 -0.11
#